data_AF-A0A1Z5KMB4-F1
#
_entry.id   AF-A0A1Z5KMB4-F1
#
_cell.length_a   1.000
_cell.length_b   1.000
_cell.length_c   1.000
_cell.angle_alpha   90.00
_cell.angle_beta   90.00
_cell.angle_gamma   90.00
#
_symmetry.space_group_name_H-M   'P 1'
#
loop_
_entity.id
_entity.type
_entity.pdbx_description
1 polymer ?
#
loop_
_entity_poly.entity_id
_entity_poly.type
_entity_poly.pdbx_seq_one_letter_code
_entity_poly.pdbx_strand_id
1 'polypeptide(L)'
;MLVHHARLLILQLLLPGAACLSSIHAGGVSSRIRCSCAKAFLQTILVPLAATSVAIPVHAEVVVKQPTVYAWQWENGAVVIPDPLLFADKVLHQPRLLGSGGGGAVFAVTQDSSQRSYVVKTSWASSTESIENECRVLQLLEEKHVTNVERCLGIQPYVRDVRTDARRVMILLEPVMKGPIAASLADLSPHLQSRSVEMILKTMLEILSANVAVTDVQTLVSQETGDILFIDFSEARILSPSTEPLSFMEQALLSNFVQEVSAMIPKGQEALVSRVVSQFVKEQESSGKHLSAHTLILLEEQFLLDEI
;
A
#
# COMPACT_ATOMS: atom_id res chain seq x y z
N MET A 1 20.48 -27.40 -25.75
CA MET A 1 21.16 -27.85 -24.51
C MET A 1 20.91 -26.80 -23.44
N LEU A 2 20.66 -27.25 -22.19
CA LEU A 2 20.35 -26.48 -20.97
C LEU A 2 18.91 -25.95 -20.81
N VAL A 3 18.01 -26.84 -20.37
CA VAL A 3 16.88 -26.50 -19.48
C VAL A 3 16.83 -27.56 -18.38
N HIS A 4 17.52 -27.29 -17.27
CA HIS A 4 17.36 -28.03 -16.02
C HIS A 4 17.69 -27.04 -14.91
N HIS A 5 16.70 -26.64 -14.12
CA HIS A 5 16.76 -26.34 -12.68
C HIS A 5 15.42 -25.72 -12.25
N ALA A 6 14.39 -26.56 -12.07
CA ALA A 6 13.16 -26.20 -11.36
C ALA A 6 12.40 -27.47 -10.93
N ARG A 7 13.04 -28.34 -10.16
CA ARG A 7 12.39 -29.47 -9.47
C ARG A 7 13.14 -29.78 -8.17
N LEU A 8 13.00 -28.89 -7.20
CA LEU A 8 13.44 -29.15 -5.82
C LEU A 8 12.80 -28.10 -4.90
N LEU A 9 11.47 -28.13 -4.78
CA LEU A 9 10.72 -27.47 -3.69
C LEU A 9 9.25 -27.93 -3.62
N ILE A 10 8.97 -29.18 -4.00
CA ILE A 10 7.67 -29.83 -3.73
C ILE A 10 7.97 -31.20 -3.13
N LEU A 11 8.54 -31.21 -1.91
CA LEU A 11 8.63 -32.41 -1.09
C LEU A 11 8.84 -32.08 0.40
N GLN A 12 8.07 -31.13 0.94
CA GLN A 12 7.99 -30.89 2.39
C GLN A 12 6.56 -30.83 2.94
N LEU A 13 5.54 -31.16 2.14
CA LEU A 13 4.13 -31.07 2.55
C LEU A 13 3.42 -32.42 2.75
N LEU A 14 4.16 -33.53 2.79
CA LEU A 14 3.57 -34.85 3.01
C LEU A 14 4.44 -35.65 3.98
N LEU A 15 4.33 -35.38 5.29
CA LEU A 15 4.60 -36.34 6.37
C LEU A 15 4.13 -35.71 7.71
N PRO A 16 2.96 -36.10 8.26
CA PRO A 16 2.61 -35.82 9.64
C PRO A 16 3.14 -36.96 10.51
N GLY A 17 4.18 -36.70 11.31
CA GLY A 17 4.62 -37.67 12.32
C GLY A 17 6.13 -37.70 12.55
N ALA A 18 6.63 -36.77 13.36
CA ALA A 18 7.90 -36.92 14.05
C ALA A 18 7.84 -36.21 15.41
N ALA A 19 6.83 -36.56 16.22
CA ALA A 19 6.92 -36.41 17.66
C ALA A 19 7.66 -37.65 18.20
N CYS A 20 8.98 -37.57 18.33
CA CYS A 20 9.82 -38.37 19.23
C CYS A 20 11.27 -38.09 18.86
N LEU A 21 11.98 -37.34 19.71
CA LEU A 21 13.39 -37.49 20.08
C LEU A 21 13.86 -36.21 20.77
N SER A 22 13.34 -35.98 21.97
CA SER A 22 14.07 -35.28 23.01
C SER A 22 14.87 -36.33 23.81
N SER A 23 16.10 -35.96 24.18
CA SER A 23 16.91 -36.56 25.26
C SER A 23 17.63 -37.88 24.98
N ILE A 24 18.87 -37.84 24.47
CA ILE A 24 19.97 -38.70 24.97
C ILE A 24 21.29 -37.89 24.96
N HIS A 25 21.80 -37.64 26.16
CA HIS A 25 23.15 -37.19 26.46
C HIS A 25 24.09 -38.42 26.57
N ALA A 26 25.36 -38.22 26.19
CA ALA A 26 26.56 -38.96 26.61
C ALA A 26 26.66 -40.48 26.39
N GLY A 27 27.80 -40.92 25.83
CA GLY A 27 28.29 -42.29 25.94
C GLY A 27 28.55 -42.98 24.60
N GLY A 28 29.83 -43.20 24.28
CA GLY A 28 30.27 -43.82 23.04
C GLY A 28 29.71 -45.22 22.83
N VAL A 29 29.16 -45.46 21.64
CA VAL A 29 28.86 -46.80 21.14
C VAL A 29 29.21 -46.89 19.64
N SER A 30 30.22 -47.73 19.39
CA SER A 30 30.52 -48.57 18.22
C SER A 30 29.83 -48.28 16.88
N SER A 31 30.65 -47.99 15.87
CA SER A 31 30.33 -47.69 14.47
C SER A 31 29.89 -48.88 13.59
N ARG A 32 29.41 -50.00 14.17
CA ARG A 32 29.13 -51.22 13.38
C ARG A 32 27.66 -51.67 13.27
N ILE A 33 26.67 -50.87 13.70
CA ILE A 33 25.24 -51.23 13.60
C ILE A 33 24.42 -50.21 12.77
N ARG A 34 25.06 -49.44 11.87
CA ARG A 34 24.35 -48.48 10.98
C ARG A 34 24.17 -48.91 9.53
N CYS A 35 24.53 -50.14 9.15
CA CYS A 35 24.55 -50.55 7.73
C CYS A 35 23.55 -51.64 7.32
N SER A 36 22.62 -52.08 8.17
CA SER A 36 21.61 -53.11 7.81
C SER A 36 20.15 -52.64 7.73
N CYS A 37 19.75 -51.54 8.38
CA CYS A 37 18.35 -51.07 8.28
C CYS A 37 18.06 -50.17 7.06
N ALA A 38 19.07 -49.57 6.44
CA ALA A 38 18.87 -48.68 5.28
C ALA A 38 18.57 -49.43 3.96
N LYS A 39 19.03 -50.68 3.82
CA LYS A 39 18.78 -51.49 2.60
C LYS A 39 17.39 -52.13 2.57
N ALA A 40 16.81 -52.50 3.71
CA ALA A 40 15.47 -53.08 3.77
C ALA A 40 14.36 -52.04 3.52
N PHE A 41 14.57 -50.78 3.91
CA PHE A 41 13.58 -49.72 3.71
C PHE A 41 13.52 -49.26 2.24
N LEU A 42 14.65 -49.23 1.53
CA LEU A 42 14.70 -48.85 0.11
C LEU A 42 14.15 -49.94 -0.83
N GLN A 43 14.16 -51.22 -0.46
CA GLN A 43 13.56 -52.28 -1.28
C GLN A 43 12.04 -52.42 -1.13
N THR A 44 11.45 -51.90 -0.05
CA THR A 44 10.00 -52.02 0.19
C THR A 44 9.20 -50.85 -0.41
N ILE A 45 9.86 -49.72 -0.71
CA ILE A 45 9.21 -48.53 -1.31
C ILE A 45 9.37 -48.49 -2.84
N LEU A 46 10.37 -49.17 -3.42
CA LEU A 46 10.67 -49.10 -4.86
C LEU A 46 10.02 -50.20 -5.72
N VAL A 47 9.22 -51.11 -5.15
CA VAL A 47 8.57 -52.21 -5.89
C VAL A 47 7.15 -52.42 -5.33
N PRO A 48 6.16 -51.54 -5.65
CA PRO A 48 5.46 -51.64 -6.92
C PRO A 48 4.99 -50.26 -7.44
N LEU A 49 5.78 -49.62 -8.30
CA LEU A 49 5.35 -48.46 -9.11
C LEU A 49 5.43 -48.76 -10.62
N ALA A 50 5.34 -50.05 -10.94
CA ALA A 50 5.14 -50.53 -12.30
C ALA A 50 3.71 -51.07 -12.39
N ALA A 51 2.93 -50.54 -13.35
CA ALA A 51 1.62 -51.03 -13.80
C ALA A 51 0.33 -50.45 -13.17
N THR A 52 0.31 -49.16 -12.81
CA THR A 52 -0.93 -48.36 -12.98
C THR A 52 -0.70 -47.33 -14.09
N SER A 53 -0.92 -47.76 -15.33
CA SER A 53 -1.16 -46.82 -16.43
C SER A 53 -2.51 -46.15 -16.19
N VAL A 54 -2.53 -45.13 -15.34
CA VAL A 54 -3.65 -44.20 -15.32
C VAL A 54 -3.67 -43.56 -16.69
N ALA A 55 -4.70 -43.86 -17.47
CA ALA A 55 -4.97 -43.15 -18.71
C ALA A 55 -5.17 -41.68 -18.35
N ILE A 56 -4.11 -40.88 -18.46
CA ILE A 56 -4.18 -39.43 -18.34
C ILE A 56 -5.06 -39.02 -19.53
N PRO A 57 -6.25 -38.43 -19.30
CA PRO A 57 -7.10 -37.98 -20.39
C PRO A 57 -6.28 -37.05 -21.28
N VAL A 58 -6.17 -37.47 -22.53
CA VAL A 58 -5.51 -36.78 -23.62
C VAL A 58 -6.13 -35.39 -23.74
N HIS A 59 -5.32 -34.37 -23.49
CA HIS A 59 -5.50 -32.98 -23.89
C HIS A 59 -6.87 -32.36 -23.58
N ALA A 60 -7.08 -31.95 -22.32
CA ALA A 60 -7.84 -30.72 -22.10
C ALA A 60 -7.00 -29.58 -22.72
N GLU A 61 -7.37 -29.14 -23.92
CA GLU A 61 -6.89 -27.88 -24.47
C GLU A 61 -7.27 -26.78 -23.49
N VAL A 62 -6.31 -26.38 -22.66
CA VAL A 62 -6.40 -25.13 -21.92
C VAL A 62 -6.36 -24.05 -23.00
N VAL A 63 -7.53 -23.55 -23.38
CA VAL A 63 -7.65 -22.38 -24.26
C VAL A 63 -7.00 -21.22 -23.51
N VAL A 64 -5.73 -20.98 -23.78
CA VAL A 64 -5.00 -19.81 -23.27
C VAL A 64 -5.59 -18.61 -23.99
N LYS A 65 -6.55 -17.96 -23.36
CA LYS A 65 -7.12 -16.70 -23.86
C LYS A 65 -5.96 -15.72 -24.00
N GLN A 66 -5.76 -15.18 -25.21
CA GLN A 66 -4.68 -14.23 -25.44
C GLN A 66 -4.86 -13.02 -24.50
N PRO A 67 -3.77 -12.55 -23.85
CA PRO A 67 -3.85 -11.40 -22.97
C PRO A 67 -4.35 -10.19 -23.75
N THR A 68 -5.32 -9.49 -23.17
CA THR A 68 -5.83 -8.24 -23.75
C THR A 68 -4.87 -7.13 -23.35
N VAL A 69 -4.66 -6.14 -24.22
CA VAL A 69 -3.76 -5.00 -23.93
C VAL A 69 -4.56 -3.71 -24.02
N TYR A 70 -4.53 -2.92 -22.95
CA TYR A 70 -5.16 -1.61 -22.89
C TYR A 70 -4.10 -0.54 -23.07
N ALA A 71 -4.33 0.43 -23.95
CA ALA A 71 -3.39 1.50 -24.25
C ALA A 71 -4.10 2.86 -24.22
N TRP A 72 -3.44 3.83 -23.60
CA TRP A 72 -3.86 5.22 -23.53
C TRP A 72 -2.70 6.11 -23.93
N GLN A 73 -2.98 7.19 -24.66
CA GLN A 73 -1.97 8.10 -25.22
C GLN A 73 -2.18 9.51 -24.68
N TRP A 74 -1.10 10.10 -24.17
CA TRP A 74 -1.02 11.51 -23.76
C TRP A 74 0.20 12.18 -24.40
N GLU A 75 0.35 13.48 -24.17
CA GLU A 75 1.51 14.27 -24.61
C GLU A 75 2.81 13.77 -23.96
N ASN A 76 2.75 13.37 -22.69
CA ASN A 76 3.89 12.87 -21.92
C ASN A 76 4.21 11.38 -22.20
N GLY A 77 3.55 10.77 -23.18
CA GLY A 77 3.76 9.39 -23.60
C GLY A 77 2.52 8.50 -23.43
N ALA A 78 2.67 7.23 -23.80
CA ALA A 78 1.58 6.26 -23.67
C ALA A 78 1.74 5.37 -22.43
N VAL A 79 0.61 5.00 -21.85
CA VAL A 79 0.50 3.95 -20.83
C VAL A 79 -0.16 2.74 -21.48
N VAL A 80 0.40 1.57 -21.23
CA VAL A 80 -0.03 0.27 -21.74
C VAL A 80 -0.07 -0.66 -20.56
N ILE A 81 -1.25 -1.20 -20.26
CA ILE A 81 -1.46 -2.13 -19.17
C ILE A 81 -1.98 -3.45 -19.77
N PRO A 82 -1.25 -4.57 -19.62
CA PRO A 82 -1.76 -5.88 -20.01
C PRO A 82 -2.88 -6.33 -19.07
N ASP A 83 -3.77 -7.17 -19.57
CA ASP A 83 -4.82 -7.84 -18.80
C ASP A 83 -4.72 -9.36 -19.08
N PRO A 84 -4.22 -10.16 -18.11
CA PRO A 84 -3.88 -9.76 -16.74
C PRO A 84 -2.60 -8.91 -16.60
N LEU A 85 -2.59 -8.02 -15.61
CA LEU A 85 -1.41 -7.38 -15.04
C LEU A 85 -0.92 -8.17 -13.83
N LEU A 86 0.35 -8.55 -13.81
CA LEU A 86 0.99 -9.18 -12.65
C LEU A 86 1.67 -8.12 -11.80
N PHE A 87 1.32 -8.02 -10.51
CA PHE A 87 1.91 -7.06 -9.57
C PHE A 87 1.95 -7.62 -8.15
N ALA A 88 3.13 -7.68 -7.51
CA ALA A 88 3.33 -8.16 -6.14
C ALA A 88 2.51 -9.43 -5.78
N ASP A 89 2.67 -10.48 -6.58
CA ASP A 89 1.96 -11.77 -6.47
C ASP A 89 0.44 -11.73 -6.73
N LYS A 90 -0.08 -10.62 -7.24
CA LYS A 90 -1.48 -10.45 -7.63
C LYS A 90 -1.63 -10.55 -9.15
N VAL A 91 -2.75 -11.12 -9.56
CA VAL A 91 -3.24 -11.11 -10.94
C VAL A 91 -4.39 -10.10 -10.99
N LEU A 92 -4.18 -9.02 -11.72
CA LEU A 92 -5.04 -7.83 -11.74
C LEU A 92 -5.63 -7.64 -13.14
N HIS A 93 -6.91 -7.31 -13.19
CA HIS A 93 -7.72 -7.32 -14.41
C HIS A 93 -8.50 -6.02 -14.59
N GLN A 94 -9.00 -5.82 -15.81
CA GLN A 94 -9.94 -4.77 -16.18
C GLN A 94 -9.47 -3.37 -15.77
N PRO A 95 -8.29 -2.92 -16.26
CA PRO A 95 -7.80 -1.60 -15.92
C PRO A 95 -8.76 -0.52 -16.42
N ARG A 96 -9.19 0.35 -15.50
CA ARG A 96 -10.07 1.48 -15.76
C ARG A 96 -9.38 2.77 -15.35
N LEU A 97 -9.19 3.69 -16.29
CA LEU A 97 -8.61 5.01 -16.01
C LEU A 97 -9.46 5.74 -14.95
N LEU A 98 -8.79 6.21 -13.89
CA LEU A 98 -9.37 7.07 -12.86
C LEU A 98 -9.00 8.53 -13.08
N GLY A 99 -7.77 8.80 -13.55
CA GLY A 99 -7.28 10.14 -13.80
C GLY A 99 -5.85 10.16 -14.32
N SER A 100 -5.39 11.34 -14.71
CA SER A 100 -4.00 11.58 -15.13
C SER A 100 -3.61 13.02 -14.80
N GLY A 101 -2.33 13.24 -14.48
CA GLY A 101 -1.80 14.55 -14.12
C GLY A 101 -0.31 14.69 -14.45
N GLY A 102 0.36 15.68 -13.86
CA GLY A 102 1.79 15.95 -14.09
C GLY A 102 2.72 14.84 -13.59
N GLY A 103 2.27 14.00 -12.65
CA GLY A 103 3.06 12.87 -12.13
C GLY A 103 2.89 11.56 -12.90
N GLY A 104 1.76 11.36 -13.57
CA GLY A 104 1.40 10.03 -14.07
C GLY A 104 -0.05 9.84 -14.48
N ALA A 105 -0.43 8.57 -14.62
CA ALA A 105 -1.81 8.13 -14.81
C ALA A 105 -2.19 7.09 -13.74
N VAL A 106 -3.46 7.10 -13.36
CA VAL A 106 -4.01 6.33 -12.24
C VAL A 106 -5.14 5.45 -12.76
N PHE A 107 -5.13 4.17 -12.40
CA PHE A 107 -6.07 3.16 -12.88
C PHE A 107 -6.64 2.37 -11.71
N ALA A 108 -7.94 2.08 -11.74
CA ALA A 108 -8.52 1.01 -10.93
C ALA A 108 -8.31 -0.32 -11.65
N VAL A 109 -7.94 -1.35 -10.89
CA VAL A 109 -7.84 -2.74 -11.36
C VAL A 109 -8.52 -3.66 -10.35
N THR A 110 -8.93 -4.85 -10.77
CA THR A 110 -9.65 -5.82 -9.92
C THR A 110 -8.89 -7.12 -9.82
N GLN A 111 -8.88 -7.75 -8.64
CA GLN A 111 -8.29 -9.08 -8.47
C GLN A 111 -9.35 -10.17 -8.68
N ASP A 112 -9.07 -11.09 -9.60
CA ASP A 112 -10.02 -12.12 -10.08
C ASP A 112 -10.70 -12.91 -8.95
N SER A 113 -9.91 -13.39 -7.98
CA SER A 113 -10.40 -14.31 -6.95
C SER A 113 -11.21 -13.66 -5.84
N SER A 114 -11.13 -12.33 -5.69
CA SER A 114 -11.66 -11.62 -4.50
C SER A 114 -12.61 -10.48 -4.82
N GLN A 115 -12.70 -10.04 -6.09
CA GLN A 115 -13.39 -8.80 -6.48
C GLN A 115 -12.89 -7.56 -5.70
N ARG A 116 -11.70 -7.65 -5.09
CA ARG A 116 -11.04 -6.53 -4.43
C ARG A 116 -10.45 -5.63 -5.50
N SER A 117 -10.70 -4.33 -5.36
CA SER A 117 -10.18 -3.32 -6.27
C SER A 117 -8.90 -2.69 -5.70
N TYR A 118 -7.95 -2.43 -6.58
CA TYR A 118 -6.69 -1.77 -6.29
C TYR A 118 -6.50 -0.58 -7.21
N VAL A 119 -5.64 0.35 -6.83
CA VAL A 119 -5.19 1.44 -7.67
C VAL A 119 -3.80 1.12 -8.20
N VAL A 120 -3.57 1.32 -9.50
CA VAL A 120 -2.24 1.30 -10.11
C VAL A 120 -1.93 2.71 -10.57
N LYS A 121 -0.88 3.31 -10.03
CA LYS A 121 -0.38 4.63 -10.45
C LYS A 121 0.93 4.43 -11.20
N THR A 122 0.99 4.92 -12.44
CA THR A 122 2.17 4.81 -13.31
C THR A 122 2.84 6.18 -13.41
N SER A 123 4.16 6.26 -13.25
CA SER A 123 4.88 7.52 -13.39
C SER A 123 5.04 7.94 -14.84
N TRP A 124 5.24 9.24 -15.08
CA TRP A 124 6.01 9.71 -16.25
C TRP A 124 7.50 9.56 -15.99
N ALA A 125 8.31 9.60 -17.04
CA ALA A 125 9.78 9.43 -16.94
C ALA A 125 10.44 10.44 -15.99
N SER A 126 9.91 11.67 -15.95
CA SER A 126 10.39 12.76 -15.10
C SER A 126 9.91 12.68 -13.65
N SER A 127 8.94 11.81 -13.37
CA SER A 127 8.19 11.82 -12.11
C SER A 127 8.39 10.52 -11.30
N THR A 128 9.35 9.68 -11.71
CA THR A 128 9.64 8.40 -11.04
C THR A 128 10.02 8.59 -9.58
N GLU A 129 10.96 9.49 -9.26
CA GLU A 129 11.39 9.72 -7.88
C GLU A 129 10.24 10.20 -6.99
N SER A 130 9.35 11.03 -7.54
CA SER A 130 8.16 11.52 -6.83
C SER A 130 7.17 10.38 -6.52
N ILE A 131 6.94 9.46 -7.46
CA ILE A 131 6.11 8.26 -7.23
C ILE A 131 6.77 7.26 -6.26
N GLU A 132 8.10 7.11 -6.30
CA GLU A 132 8.81 6.29 -5.32
C GLU A 132 8.74 6.90 -3.90
N ASN A 133 8.89 8.23 -3.82
CA ASN A 133 8.73 8.99 -2.58
C ASN A 133 7.32 8.81 -1.99
N GLU A 134 6.28 8.90 -2.82
CA GLU A 134 4.89 8.66 -2.43
C GLU A 134 4.74 7.31 -1.73
N CYS A 135 5.20 6.22 -2.35
CA CYS A 135 5.10 4.89 -1.76
C CYS A 135 5.84 4.79 -0.43
N ARG A 136 7.04 5.39 -0.32
CA ARG A 136 7.82 5.42 0.92
C ARG A 136 7.09 6.17 2.03
N VAL A 137 6.48 7.32 1.74
CA VAL A 137 5.69 8.09 2.71
C VAL A 137 4.47 7.28 3.15
N LEU A 138 3.72 6.69 2.22
CA LEU A 138 2.55 5.88 2.55
C LEU A 138 2.89 4.66 3.41
N GLN A 139 4.03 4.01 3.17
CA GLN A 139 4.51 2.91 4.02
C GLN A 139 4.85 3.37 5.45
N LEU A 140 5.47 4.55 5.60
CA LEU A 140 5.68 5.15 6.93
C LEU A 140 4.34 5.45 7.62
N LEU A 141 3.38 6.03 6.90
CA LEU A 141 2.07 6.35 7.46
C LEU A 141 1.31 5.08 7.91
N GLU A 142 1.41 3.99 7.15
CA GLU A 142 0.86 2.68 7.56
C GLU A 142 1.56 2.13 8.82
N GLU A 143 2.90 2.23 8.91
CA GLU A 143 3.67 1.85 10.11
C GLU A 143 3.24 2.67 11.33
N LYS A 144 2.91 3.95 11.13
CA LYS A 144 2.41 4.86 12.17
C LYS A 144 0.91 4.73 12.43
N HIS A 145 0.23 3.80 11.76
CA HIS A 145 -1.21 3.55 11.87
C HIS A 145 -2.08 4.77 11.57
N VAL A 146 -1.64 5.63 10.64
CA VAL A 146 -2.44 6.75 10.13
C VAL A 146 -3.60 6.18 9.31
N THR A 147 -4.81 6.68 9.59
CA THR A 147 -6.05 6.23 8.94
C THR A 147 -6.45 7.15 7.78
N ASN A 148 -7.39 6.71 6.95
CA ASN A 148 -7.94 7.48 5.81
C ASN A 148 -6.89 8.00 4.81
N VAL A 149 -5.77 7.30 4.66
CA VAL A 149 -4.75 7.51 3.62
C VAL A 149 -4.68 6.28 2.72
N GLU A 150 -4.23 6.44 1.49
CA GLU A 150 -3.86 5.30 0.65
C GLU A 150 -2.72 4.50 1.29
N ARG A 151 -2.65 3.20 0.97
CA ARG A 151 -1.59 2.30 1.43
C ARG A 151 -0.84 1.78 0.21
N CYS A 152 0.49 1.92 0.22
CA CYS A 152 1.32 1.42 -0.86
C CYS A 152 1.73 -0.04 -0.62
N LEU A 153 1.29 -0.92 -1.53
CA LEU A 153 1.55 -2.36 -1.48
C LEU A 153 2.85 -2.76 -2.19
N GLY A 154 3.45 -1.87 -2.96
CA GLY A 154 4.74 -2.10 -3.60
C GLY A 154 4.98 -1.25 -4.83
N ILE A 155 6.23 -1.30 -5.30
CA ILE A 155 6.74 -0.58 -6.48
C ILE A 155 7.27 -1.62 -7.47
N GLN A 156 7.03 -1.43 -8.76
CA GLN A 156 7.61 -2.24 -9.83
C GLN A 156 8.02 -1.36 -11.03
N PRO A 157 9.06 -1.75 -11.79
CA PRO A 157 9.37 -1.11 -13.05
C PRO A 157 8.19 -1.19 -14.02
N TYR A 158 7.93 -0.11 -14.74
CA TYR A 158 6.93 -0.08 -15.80
C TYR A 158 7.53 -0.72 -17.08
N VAL A 159 7.25 -2.00 -17.31
CA VAL A 159 7.79 -2.74 -18.45
C VAL A 159 6.75 -2.80 -19.58
N ARG A 160 6.88 -1.88 -20.55
CA ARG A 160 6.05 -1.88 -21.78
C ARG A 160 6.66 -2.71 -22.91
N ASP A 161 7.97 -2.57 -23.11
CA ASP A 161 8.82 -3.32 -24.03
C ASP A 161 10.27 -2.90 -23.73
N VAL A 162 11.27 -3.77 -23.94
CA VAL A 162 12.68 -3.62 -23.50
C VAL A 162 13.34 -2.31 -23.99
N ARG A 163 12.75 -1.66 -25.01
CA ARG A 163 13.30 -0.48 -25.68
C ARG A 163 12.68 0.85 -25.26
N THR A 164 11.56 0.87 -24.55
CA THR A 164 10.81 2.10 -24.28
C THR A 164 10.71 2.37 -22.78
N ASP A 165 11.59 3.27 -22.34
CA ASP A 165 11.53 4.01 -21.08
C ASP A 165 11.56 3.18 -19.79
N ALA A 166 12.66 2.44 -19.60
CA ALA A 166 12.95 1.63 -18.41
C ALA A 166 13.06 2.45 -17.09
N ARG A 167 12.91 3.77 -17.14
CA ARG A 167 12.98 4.66 -15.96
C ARG A 167 11.63 4.82 -15.27
N ARG A 168 10.53 4.45 -15.92
CA ARG A 168 9.19 4.61 -15.36
C ARG A 168 8.92 3.52 -14.33
N VAL A 169 8.12 3.85 -13.32
CA VAL A 169 7.68 2.93 -12.27
C VAL A 169 6.16 2.89 -12.20
N MET A 170 5.66 1.83 -11.59
CA MET A 170 4.28 1.68 -11.18
C MET A 170 4.25 1.39 -9.69
N ILE A 171 3.26 1.95 -9.00
CA ILE A 171 2.95 1.59 -7.62
C ILE A 171 1.54 1.02 -7.54
N LEU A 172 1.35 0.07 -6.63
CA LEU A 172 0.05 -0.53 -6.33
C LEU A 172 -0.44 0.01 -4.99
N LEU A 173 -1.62 0.63 -4.99
CA LEU A 173 -2.22 1.29 -3.84
C LEU A 173 -3.59 0.69 -3.48
N GLU A 174 -4.02 0.89 -2.24
CA GLU A 174 -5.38 0.61 -1.78
C GLU A 174 -5.81 1.54 -0.62
N PRO A 175 -7.11 1.83 -0.43
CA PRO A 175 -8.28 1.33 -1.17
C PRO A 175 -8.62 2.14 -2.42
N VAL A 176 -9.44 1.57 -3.30
CA VAL A 176 -10.18 2.34 -4.33
C VAL A 176 -11.46 2.88 -3.69
N MET A 177 -11.65 4.20 -3.63
CA MET A 177 -12.93 4.77 -3.19
C MET A 177 -14.03 4.43 -4.20
N LYS A 178 -15.16 3.89 -3.69
CA LYS A 178 -16.30 3.47 -4.50
C LYS A 178 -17.41 4.51 -4.43
N GLY A 179 -18.26 4.51 -5.46
CA GLY A 179 -19.43 5.39 -5.54
C GLY A 179 -19.11 6.81 -6.03
N PRO A 180 -20.09 7.72 -5.97
CA PRO A 180 -19.92 9.11 -6.36
C PRO A 180 -18.96 9.85 -5.43
N ILE A 181 -18.02 10.59 -6.01
CA ILE A 181 -17.02 11.41 -5.30
C ILE A 181 -17.45 12.87 -5.35
N ALA A 182 -17.43 13.56 -4.20
CA ALA A 182 -17.73 14.99 -4.12
C ALA A 182 -16.54 15.80 -4.65
N ALA A 183 -16.82 16.85 -5.43
CA ALA A 183 -15.78 17.80 -5.84
C ALA A 183 -15.43 18.77 -4.70
N SER A 184 -16.37 19.03 -3.80
CA SER A 184 -16.20 19.87 -2.63
C SER A 184 -16.99 19.35 -1.43
N LEU A 185 -16.53 19.65 -0.21
CA LEU A 185 -17.30 19.42 1.02
C LEU A 185 -18.61 20.22 1.07
N ALA A 186 -18.72 21.30 0.28
CA ALA A 186 -19.94 22.07 0.13
C ALA A 186 -21.05 21.31 -0.61
N ASP A 187 -20.71 20.28 -1.38
CA ASP A 187 -21.67 19.46 -2.13
C ASP A 187 -22.34 18.38 -1.26
N LEU A 188 -21.90 18.23 0.00
CA LEU A 188 -22.40 17.25 0.94
C LEU A 188 -23.59 17.78 1.74
N SER A 189 -24.43 16.88 2.24
CA SER A 189 -25.41 17.24 3.25
C SER A 189 -24.70 17.72 4.53
N PRO A 190 -25.31 18.64 5.33
CA PRO A 190 -24.63 19.22 6.50
C PRO A 190 -24.08 18.19 7.51
N HIS A 191 -24.80 17.09 7.74
CA HIS A 191 -24.33 16.00 8.60
C HIS A 191 -23.09 15.31 8.04
N LEU A 192 -23.08 15.00 6.74
CA LEU A 192 -21.92 14.38 6.09
C LEU A 192 -20.74 15.34 6.02
N GLN A 193 -20.99 16.63 5.79
CA GLN A 193 -19.98 17.67 5.81
C GLN A 193 -19.25 17.72 7.16
N SER A 194 -19.97 17.80 8.28
CA SER A 194 -19.34 17.81 9.61
C SER A 194 -18.57 16.52 9.90
N ARG A 195 -19.10 15.35 9.49
CA ARG A 195 -18.38 14.08 9.60
C ARG A 195 -17.08 14.09 8.80
N SER A 196 -17.11 14.54 7.55
CA SER A 196 -15.92 14.61 6.70
C SER A 196 -14.88 15.59 7.26
N VAL A 197 -15.29 16.75 7.77
CA VAL A 197 -14.39 17.71 8.43
C VAL A 197 -13.70 17.08 9.63
N GLU A 198 -14.44 16.37 10.47
CA GLU A 198 -13.86 15.66 11.62
C GLU A 198 -12.82 14.62 11.18
N MET A 199 -13.12 13.83 10.14
CA MET A 199 -12.20 12.83 9.61
C MET A 199 -10.96 13.46 8.95
N ILE A 200 -11.12 14.57 8.24
CA ILE A 200 -10.01 15.34 7.64
C ILE A 200 -9.06 15.84 8.72
N LEU A 201 -9.58 16.48 9.77
CA LEU A 201 -8.79 17.00 10.87
C LEU A 201 -8.06 15.88 11.63
N LYS A 202 -8.76 14.79 11.96
CA LYS A 202 -8.14 13.63 12.63
C LYS A 202 -7.00 13.06 11.80
N THR A 203 -7.22 12.89 10.50
CA THR A 203 -6.19 12.34 9.59
C THR A 203 -5.00 13.29 9.46
N MET A 204 -5.22 14.60 9.33
CA MET A 204 -4.16 15.60 9.33
C MET A 204 -3.31 15.52 10.61
N LEU A 205 -3.96 15.44 11.78
CA LEU A 205 -3.27 15.37 13.07
C LEU A 205 -2.47 14.06 13.23
N GLU A 206 -2.99 12.95 12.71
CA GLU A 206 -2.27 11.67 12.62
C GLU A 206 -1.04 11.76 11.71
N ILE A 207 -1.16 12.39 10.53
CA ILE A 207 -0.05 12.64 9.59
C ILE A 207 1.04 13.53 10.24
N LEU A 208 0.63 14.60 10.92
CA LEU A 208 1.55 15.48 11.65
C LEU A 208 2.28 14.72 12.77
N SER A 209 1.56 13.87 13.52
CA SER A 209 2.14 13.02 14.56
C SER A 209 3.13 11.98 14.01
N ALA A 210 2.98 11.60 12.74
CA ALA A 210 3.92 10.74 12.03
C ALA A 210 5.17 11.49 11.53
N ASN A 211 5.32 12.77 11.85
CA ASN A 211 6.36 13.67 11.33
C ASN A 211 6.35 13.75 9.80
N VAL A 212 5.17 13.86 9.21
CA VAL A 212 5.01 14.05 7.76
C VAL A 212 4.31 15.39 7.52
N ALA A 213 4.80 16.14 6.54
CA ALA A 213 4.13 17.29 5.98
C ALA A 213 3.75 17.00 4.52
N VAL A 214 2.52 17.33 4.15
CA VAL A 214 2.00 17.16 2.79
C VAL A 214 1.82 18.53 2.16
N THR A 215 2.29 18.69 0.93
CA THR A 215 1.99 19.85 0.08
C THR A 215 1.15 19.36 -1.08
N ASP A 216 0.27 20.22 -1.62
CA ASP A 216 -0.72 19.83 -2.63
C ASP A 216 -1.68 18.75 -2.09
N VAL A 217 -2.36 19.08 -0.99
CA VAL A 217 -3.30 18.21 -0.31
C VAL A 217 -4.46 17.88 -1.24
N GLN A 218 -4.59 16.60 -1.57
CA GLN A 218 -5.71 16.08 -2.35
C GLN A 218 -6.48 15.04 -1.55
N THR A 219 -7.81 15.13 -1.59
CA THR A 219 -8.70 14.18 -0.92
C THR A 219 -9.82 13.73 -1.84
N LEU A 220 -10.19 12.46 -1.77
CA LEU A 220 -11.47 11.97 -2.27
C LEU A 220 -12.48 11.96 -1.12
N VAL A 221 -13.72 12.36 -1.40
CA VAL A 221 -14.80 12.36 -0.42
C VAL A 221 -16.02 11.65 -0.98
N SER A 222 -16.51 10.63 -0.28
CA SER A 222 -17.71 9.90 -0.68
C SER A 222 -18.96 10.75 -0.47
N GLN A 223 -19.75 10.97 -1.53
CA GLN A 223 -21.02 11.72 -1.42
C GLN A 223 -22.07 10.99 -0.57
N GLU A 224 -21.95 9.67 -0.46
CA GLU A 224 -22.95 8.82 0.21
C GLU A 224 -22.66 8.68 1.71
N THR A 225 -21.38 8.58 2.09
CA THR A 225 -20.97 8.23 3.46
C THR A 225 -20.25 9.37 4.18
N GLY A 226 -19.74 10.36 3.45
CA GLY A 226 -18.84 11.38 4.00
C GLY A 226 -17.46 10.83 4.37
N ASP A 227 -17.16 9.56 4.07
CA ASP A 227 -15.83 9.00 4.28
C ASP A 227 -14.82 9.70 3.35
N ILE A 228 -13.61 9.90 3.86
CA ILE A 228 -12.53 10.60 3.17
C ILE A 228 -11.35 9.68 2.90
N LEU A 229 -10.58 9.99 1.88
CA LEU A 229 -9.31 9.34 1.56
C LEU A 229 -8.34 10.39 1.07
N PHE A 230 -7.28 10.64 1.83
CA PHE A 230 -6.14 11.43 1.36
C PHE A 230 -5.37 10.62 0.32
N ILE A 231 -5.09 11.25 -0.80
CA ILE A 231 -4.41 10.66 -1.95
C ILE A 231 -3.23 11.55 -2.37
N ASP A 232 -2.39 11.04 -3.26
CA ASP A 232 -1.32 11.79 -3.92
C ASP A 232 -0.26 12.36 -2.96
N PHE A 233 0.48 11.48 -2.30
CA PHE A 233 1.57 11.86 -1.39
C PHE A 233 2.91 12.08 -2.12
N SER A 234 2.85 12.42 -3.40
CA SER A 234 4.02 12.55 -4.29
C SER A 234 4.97 13.67 -3.85
N GLU A 235 4.42 14.80 -3.37
CA GLU A 235 5.18 15.92 -2.83
C GLU A 235 5.33 15.92 -1.30
N ALA A 236 4.86 14.88 -0.61
CA ALA A 236 4.98 14.79 0.83
C ALA A 236 6.45 14.64 1.29
N ARG A 237 6.74 15.14 2.49
CA ARG A 237 8.08 15.12 3.11
C ARG A 237 8.02 14.51 4.50
N ILE A 238 8.94 13.58 4.76
CA ILE A 238 9.20 13.04 6.09
C ILE A 238 10.16 13.99 6.78
N LEU A 239 9.73 14.55 7.90
CA LEU A 239 10.50 15.49 8.71
C LEU A 239 11.44 14.75 9.65
N SER A 240 12.58 15.37 9.95
CA SER A 240 13.59 14.73 10.80
C SER A 240 13.22 14.88 12.28
N PRO A 241 13.03 13.77 13.04
CA PRO A 241 12.68 13.85 14.46
C PRO A 241 13.84 14.31 15.36
N SER A 242 15.07 14.31 14.83
CA SER A 242 16.29 14.63 15.59
C SER A 242 16.70 16.10 15.55
N THR A 243 16.03 16.93 14.76
CA THR A 243 16.35 18.35 14.57
C THR A 243 15.32 19.19 15.30
N GLU A 244 15.54 19.37 16.60
CA GLU A 244 14.90 20.44 17.35
C GLU A 244 15.93 21.55 17.64
N PRO A 245 15.66 22.81 17.24
CA PRO A 245 14.43 23.27 16.55
C PRO A 245 14.34 22.81 15.09
N LEU A 246 13.11 22.71 14.55
CA LEU A 246 12.87 22.42 13.14
C LEU A 246 13.54 23.48 12.26
N SER A 247 14.03 23.06 11.09
CA SER A 247 14.56 24.03 10.12
C SER A 247 13.45 24.96 9.61
N PHE A 248 13.81 26.15 9.15
CA PHE A 248 12.85 27.10 8.55
C PHE A 248 12.02 26.47 7.42
N MET A 249 12.65 25.61 6.62
CA MET A 249 11.96 24.93 5.51
C MET A 249 10.92 23.92 6.02
N GLU A 250 11.24 23.14 7.06
CA GLU A 250 10.30 22.19 7.66
C GLU A 250 9.13 22.91 8.33
N GLN A 251 9.38 24.04 8.99
CA GLN A 251 8.32 24.88 9.56
C GLN A 251 7.39 25.43 8.47
N ALA A 252 7.96 25.89 7.34
CA ALA A 252 7.17 26.37 6.21
C ALA A 252 6.30 25.24 5.60
N LEU A 253 6.84 24.03 5.46
CA LEU A 253 6.08 22.87 4.97
C LEU A 253 4.93 22.50 5.91
N LEU A 254 5.17 22.46 7.22
CA LEU A 254 4.13 22.20 8.22
C LEU A 254 3.03 23.25 8.19
N SER A 255 3.42 24.53 8.15
CA SER A 255 2.47 25.65 8.08
C SER A 255 1.62 25.58 6.82
N ASN A 256 2.24 25.33 5.66
CA ASN A 256 1.53 25.16 4.40
C ASN A 256 0.57 23.98 4.43
N PHE A 257 1.00 22.83 4.98
CA PHE A 257 0.12 21.66 5.11
C PHE A 257 -1.14 21.97 5.93
N VAL A 258 -0.97 22.60 7.10
CA VAL A 258 -2.10 23.00 7.97
C VAL A 258 -3.00 24.01 7.29
N GLN A 259 -2.44 24.99 6.57
CA GLN A 259 -3.21 25.98 5.82
C GLN A 259 -4.02 25.36 4.68
N GLU A 260 -3.44 24.43 3.91
CA GLU A 260 -4.15 23.73 2.84
C GLU A 260 -5.33 22.93 3.40
N VAL A 261 -5.13 22.18 4.49
CA VAL A 261 -6.24 21.46 5.16
C VAL A 261 -7.30 22.42 5.69
N SER A 262 -6.88 23.51 6.34
CA SER A 262 -7.81 24.53 6.86
C SER A 262 -8.66 25.16 5.74
N ALA A 263 -8.06 25.41 4.57
CA ALA A 263 -8.77 25.95 3.41
C ALA A 263 -9.85 25.00 2.84
N MET A 264 -9.76 23.70 3.11
CA MET A 264 -10.80 22.73 2.73
C MET A 264 -12.04 22.81 3.63
N ILE A 265 -11.91 23.36 4.84
CA ILE A 265 -12.96 23.35 5.86
C ILE A 265 -14.00 24.44 5.55
N PRO A 266 -15.29 24.09 5.40
CA PRO A 266 -16.35 25.08 5.20
C PRO A 266 -16.45 26.04 6.39
N LYS A 267 -16.70 27.32 6.08
CA LYS A 267 -16.95 28.37 7.10
C LYS A 267 -18.10 27.97 8.03
N GLY A 268 -18.04 28.36 9.29
CA GLY A 268 -19.06 28.03 10.30
C GLY A 268 -18.84 26.71 11.03
N GLN A 269 -17.70 26.04 10.80
CA GLN A 269 -17.31 24.79 11.48
C GLN A 269 -16.22 25.02 12.54
N GLU A 270 -15.92 26.27 12.92
CA GLU A 270 -14.80 26.65 13.80
C GLU A 270 -14.90 25.96 15.17
N ALA A 271 -16.11 25.88 15.74
CA ALA A 271 -16.35 25.17 17.00
C ALA A 271 -16.11 23.65 16.90
N LEU A 272 -16.39 23.04 15.74
CA LEU A 272 -16.06 21.63 15.49
C LEU A 272 -14.54 21.46 15.40
N VAL A 273 -13.86 22.35 14.68
CA VAL A 273 -12.41 22.34 14.50
C VAL A 273 -11.69 22.44 15.85
N SER A 274 -11.98 23.47 16.65
CA SER A 274 -11.41 23.67 17.99
C SER A 274 -11.60 22.44 18.87
N ARG A 275 -12.82 21.87 18.88
CA ARG A 275 -13.14 20.66 19.66
C ARG A 275 -12.31 19.46 19.24
N VAL A 276 -12.19 19.18 17.93
CA VAL A 276 -11.46 18.02 17.42
C VAL A 276 -9.96 18.14 17.71
N VAL A 277 -9.37 19.31 17.45
CA VAL A 277 -7.95 19.59 17.73
C VAL A 277 -7.67 19.45 19.22
N SER A 278 -8.46 20.11 20.07
CA SER A 278 -8.31 20.06 21.53
C SER A 278 -8.46 18.64 22.10
N GLN A 279 -9.41 17.86 21.56
CA GLN A 279 -9.60 16.48 21.98
C GLN A 279 -8.38 15.63 21.61
N PHE A 280 -7.88 15.76 20.38
CA PHE A 280 -6.71 15.01 19.93
C PHE A 280 -5.47 15.32 20.77
N VAL A 281 -5.19 16.60 21.06
CA VAL A 281 -4.04 17.00 21.90
C VAL A 281 -4.13 16.33 23.28
N LYS A 282 -5.31 16.38 23.93
CA LYS A 282 -5.53 15.73 25.23
C LYS A 282 -5.35 14.21 25.16
N GLU A 283 -5.81 13.56 24.08
CA GLU A 283 -5.64 12.12 23.89
C GLU A 283 -4.16 11.73 23.72
N GLN A 284 -3.39 12.50 22.96
CA GLN A 284 -1.95 12.29 22.80
C GLN A 284 -1.22 12.42 24.15
N GLU A 285 -1.47 13.50 24.89
CA GLU A 285 -0.92 13.72 26.24
C GLU A 285 -1.22 12.55 27.18
N SER A 286 -2.49 12.11 27.22
CA SER A 286 -2.91 10.99 28.08
C SER A 286 -2.26 9.65 27.69
N SER A 287 -1.84 9.51 26.43
CA SER A 287 -1.18 8.32 25.89
C SER A 287 0.35 8.37 26.02
N GLY A 288 0.91 9.45 26.59
CA GLY A 288 2.36 9.68 26.66
C GLY A 288 3.01 9.90 25.29
N LYS A 289 2.21 10.19 24.27
CA LYS A 289 2.68 10.57 22.94
C LYS A 289 2.65 12.09 22.89
N HIS A 290 3.79 12.72 22.69
CA HIS A 290 3.85 14.17 22.61
C HIS A 290 4.00 14.60 21.15
N LEU A 291 3.14 15.51 20.71
CA LEU A 291 3.38 16.30 19.51
C LEU A 291 4.63 17.15 19.72
N SER A 292 5.35 17.45 18.64
CA SER A 292 6.47 18.39 18.73
C SER A 292 5.96 19.75 19.23
N ALA A 293 6.80 20.49 19.97
CA ALA A 293 6.43 21.82 20.47
C ALA A 293 6.01 22.77 19.33
N HIS A 294 6.65 22.65 18.16
CA HIS A 294 6.32 23.43 16.97
C HIS A 294 4.94 23.06 16.40
N THR A 295 4.60 21.77 16.37
CA THR A 295 3.28 21.33 15.93
C THR A 295 2.19 21.85 16.86
N LEU A 296 2.42 21.84 18.18
CA LEU A 296 1.46 22.39 19.14
C LEU A 296 1.24 23.89 18.94
N ILE A 297 2.33 24.67 18.85
CA ILE A 297 2.25 26.12 18.59
C ILE A 297 1.48 26.38 17.29
N LEU A 298 1.80 25.65 16.22
CA LEU A 298 1.11 25.81 14.94
C LEU A 298 -0.39 25.50 15.02
N LEU A 299 -0.77 24.42 15.72
CA LEU A 299 -2.17 24.06 15.92
C LEU A 299 -2.91 25.10 16.78
N GLU A 300 -2.25 25.62 17.81
CA GLU A 300 -2.78 26.69 18.65
C GLU A 300 -3.04 27.94 17.81
N GLU A 301 -2.03 28.40 17.06
CA GLU A 301 -2.08 29.60 16.22
C GLU A 301 -3.15 29.52 15.12
N GLN A 302 -3.33 28.35 14.52
CA GLN A 302 -4.26 28.19 13.39
C GLN A 302 -5.69 27.86 13.80
N PHE A 303 -5.91 27.19 14.94
CA PHE A 303 -7.21 26.61 15.27
C PHE A 303 -7.76 26.95 16.66
N LEU A 304 -6.94 27.44 17.60
CA LEU A 304 -7.35 27.61 19.00
C LEU A 304 -7.32 29.06 19.50
N LEU A 305 -6.84 30.02 18.69
CA LEU A 305 -6.68 31.42 19.13
C LEU A 305 -7.99 32.18 19.36
N ASP A 306 -9.17 31.64 19.02
CA ASP A 306 -10.45 32.32 19.24
C ASP A 306 -11.08 32.07 20.62
N GLU A 307 -10.43 31.30 21.52
CA GLU A 307 -10.95 31.01 22.87
C GLU A 307 -10.24 31.76 24.03
N ILE A 308 -9.30 32.69 23.74
CA ILE A 308 -8.61 33.52 24.75
C ILE A 308 -8.95 34.99 24.55
#